data_AF-A0A4Y9QE58-F1
#
_entry.id   AF-A0A4Y9QE58-F1
#
_cell.length_a   1.000
_cell.length_b   1.000
_cell.length_c   1.000
_cell.angle_alpha   90.00
_cell.angle_beta   90.00
_cell.angle_gamma   90.00
#
_symmetry.space_group_name_H-M   'P 1'
#
loop_
_entity.id
_entity.type
_entity.pdbx_description
1 polymer ?
#
loop_
_entity_poly.entity_id
_entity_poly.type
_entity_poly.pdbx_seq_one_letter_code
_entity_poly.pdbx_strand_id
1 'polypeptide(L)' 'MRTTPTHRLADVLLPTTLADFVATKRASGRSWRLIARDLHEQTDGQVDVTAETLRGWFGSAELQSAASP' A
#
# COMPACT_ATOMS: atom_id res chain seq x y z
N MET A 1 -5.52 -11.57 -4.84
CA MET A 1 -4.66 -10.40 -5.10
C MET A 1 -3.72 -10.71 -6.25
N ARG A 2 -3.55 -9.81 -7.23
CA ARG A 2 -2.58 -10.00 -8.31
C ARG A 2 -1.23 -9.45 -7.85
N THR A 3 -0.36 -10.33 -7.34
CA THR A 3 0.98 -9.93 -6.87
C THR A 3 1.85 -9.54 -8.06
N THR A 4 2.20 -8.27 -8.18
CA THR A 4 3.10 -7.75 -9.22
C THR A 4 4.56 -7.85 -8.76
N PRO A 5 5.55 -7.81 -9.68
CA PRO A 5 6.96 -7.71 -9.30
C PRO A 5 7.25 -6.52 -8.39
N THR A 6 6.64 -5.36 -8.67
CA THR A 6 6.74 -4.15 -7.84
C THR A 6 6.19 -4.35 -6.43
N HIS A 7 5.08 -5.10 -6.28
CA HIS A 7 4.55 -5.44 -4.96
C HIS A 7 5.54 -6.27 -4.15
N ARG A 8 6.13 -7.31 -4.77
CA ARG A 8 7.15 -8.14 -4.10
C ARG A 8 8.38 -7.33 -3.73
N LEU A 9 8.81 -6.42 -4.61
CA LEU A 9 9.94 -5.55 -4.33
C LEU A 9 9.66 -4.69 -3.09
N ALA A 10 8.48 -4.08 -3.01
CA ALA A 10 8.08 -3.30 -1.84
C ALA A 10 8.06 -4.13 -0.55
N ASP A 11 7.56 -5.38 -0.59
CA ASP A 11 7.58 -6.30 0.56
C ASP A 11 9.01 -6.63 1.04
N VAL A 12 10.00 -6.65 0.14
CA VAL A 12 11.40 -6.92 0.50
C VAL A 12 12.10 -5.69 1.08
N LEU A 13 11.75 -4.50 0.58
CA LEU A 13 12.42 -3.25 0.96
C LEU A 13 11.85 -2.63 2.23
N LEU A 14 10.58 -2.88 2.53
CA LEU A 14 9.96 -2.40 3.75
C LEU A 14 10.35 -3.28 4.96
N PRO A 15 10.44 -2.70 6.17
CA PRO A 15 10.65 -3.46 7.40
C PRO A 15 9.41 -4.30 7.81
N THR A 16 8.28 -4.07 7.16
CA THR A 16 7.01 -4.79 7.32
C THR A 16 6.45 -5.14 5.94
N THR A 17 5.36 -5.91 5.88
CA THR A 17 4.72 -6.20 4.59
C THR A 17 4.08 -4.94 4.00
N LEU A 18 3.99 -4.88 2.66
CA LEU A 18 3.33 -3.76 1.98
C LEU A 18 1.87 -3.61 2.43
N ALA A 19 1.19 -4.74 2.69
CA ALA A 19 -0.18 -4.75 3.17
C ALA A 19 -0.32 -4.09 4.55
N ASP A 20 0.54 -4.45 5.51
CA ASP A 20 0.53 -3.88 6.86
C ASP A 20 0.87 -2.38 6.85
N PHE A 21 1.86 -2.02 6.04
CA PHE A 21 2.25 -0.62 5.83
C PHE A 21 1.05 0.20 5.36
N VAL A 22 0.37 -0.25 4.31
CA VAL A 22 -0.80 0.45 3.75
C VAL A 22 -1.94 0.47 4.77
N ALA A 23 -2.25 -0.65 5.43
CA ALA A 23 -3.33 -0.74 6.42
C ALA A 23 -3.11 0.25 7.58
N THR A 24 -1.88 0.31 8.12
CA THR A 24 -1.52 1.26 9.20
C THR A 24 -1.72 2.70 8.77
N LYS A 25 -1.26 3.07 7.57
CA LYS A 25 -1.41 4.44 7.06
C LYS A 25 -2.88 4.78 6.76
N ARG A 26 -3.65 3.84 6.21
CA ARG A 26 -5.09 4.01 5.98
C ARG A 26 -5.87 4.19 7.28
N ALA A 27 -5.57 3.39 8.31
CA ALA A 27 -6.17 3.53 9.63
C ALA A 27 -5.87 4.90 10.27
N SER A 28 -4.71 5.49 9.99
CA SER A 28 -4.36 6.87 10.41
C SER A 28 -5.04 7.97 9.57
N GLY A 29 -5.92 7.62 8.63
CA GLY A 29 -6.66 8.56 7.79
C GLY A 29 -5.86 9.12 6.61
N ARG A 30 -4.67 8.60 6.30
CA ARG A 30 -3.89 9.09 5.16
C ARG A 30 -4.57 8.77 3.82
N SER A 31 -4.48 9.72 2.90
CA SER A 31 -4.94 9.54 1.52
C SER A 31 -3.96 8.67 0.73
N TRP A 32 -4.46 7.99 -0.30
CA TRP A 32 -3.64 7.14 -1.17
C TRP A 32 -2.43 7.85 -1.79
N ARG A 33 -2.56 9.15 -2.09
CA ARG A 33 -1.45 9.98 -2.59
C ARG A 33 -0.32 10.13 -1.57
N LEU A 34 -0.66 10.34 -0.30
CA LEU A 34 0.34 10.43 0.76
C LEU A 34 1.00 9.09 1.01
N ILE A 35 0.23 8.00 0.98
CA ILE A 35 0.77 6.64 1.16
C ILE A 35 1.75 6.27 0.04
N ALA A 36 1.45 6.62 -1.22
CA ALA A 36 2.37 6.42 -2.34
C ALA A 36 3.68 7.19 -2.14
N ARG A 37 3.60 8.44 -1.69
CA ARG A 37 4.78 9.25 -1.37
C ARG A 37 5.57 8.64 -0.20
N ASP A 38 4.92 8.26 0.89
CA ASP A 38 5.58 7.65 2.04
C ASP A 38 6.29 6.33 1.64
N LEU A 39 5.67 5.55 0.74
CA LEU A 39 6.25 4.31 0.24
C LEU A 39 7.52 4.60 -0.58
N HIS A 40 7.46 5.60 -1.45
CA HIS A 40 8.63 6.06 -2.19
C HIS A 40 9.75 6.52 -1.25
N GLU A 41 9.43 7.36 -0.25
CA GLU A 41 10.40 7.87 0.73
C GLU A 41 10.98 6.74 1.60
N GLN A 42 10.19 5.76 2.03
CA GLN A 42 10.68 4.63 2.85
C GLN A 42 11.50 3.60 2.08
N THR A 43 11.30 3.50 0.77
CA THR A 43 12.04 2.56 -0.09
C THR A 43 13.22 3.23 -0.79
N ASP A 44 13.65 4.40 -0.32
CA ASP A 44 14.73 5.20 -0.91
C ASP A 44 14.54 5.44 -2.42
N GLY A 45 13.29 5.67 -2.80
CA GLY A 45 12.86 5.92 -4.18
C GLY A 45 12.83 4.69 -5.09
N GLN A 46 13.14 3.49 -4.59
CA GLN A 46 13.16 2.26 -5.42
C GLN A 46 11.76 1.79 -5.81
N VAL A 47 10.73 2.13 -5.02
CA VAL A 47 9.33 1.85 -5.35
C VAL A 47 8.64 3.17 -5.71
N ASP A 48 8.35 3.33 -7.00
CA ASP A 48 7.56 4.44 -7.52
C ASP A 48 6.23 3.92 -8.06
N VAL A 49 5.14 4.24 -7.36
CA VAL A 49 3.78 3.83 -7.72
C VAL A 49 2.80 4.97 -7.51
N THR A 50 1.72 4.99 -8.29
CA THR A 50 0.70 6.02 -8.13
C THR A 50 -0.31 5.66 -7.03
N ALA A 51 -1.07 6.67 -6.60
CA ALA A 51 -2.21 6.47 -5.70
C ALA A 51 -3.25 5.51 -6.29
N GLU A 52 -3.48 5.55 -7.61
CA GLU A 52 -4.40 4.63 -8.29
C GLU A 52 -3.89 3.20 -8.28
N THR A 53 -2.58 2.98 -8.42
CA THR A 53 -1.96 1.66 -8.29
C THR A 53 -2.20 1.07 -6.90
N LEU A 54 -1.91 1.83 -5.83
CA LEU A 54 -2.16 1.39 -4.46
C LEU A 54 -3.65 1.13 -4.20
N ARG A 55 -4.52 2.01 -4.70
CA ARG A 55 -5.98 1.82 -4.59
C ARG A 55 -6.45 0.59 -5.37
N GLY A 56 -5.85 0.28 -6.51
CA GLY A 56 -6.13 -0.94 -7.27
C GLY A 56 -5.67 -2.20 -6.54
N TRP A 57 -4.56 -2.13 -5.81
CA TRP A 57 -4.04 -3.26 -5.02
C TRP A 57 -4.83 -3.50 -3.73
N PHE A 58 -5.18 -2.43 -3.00
CA PHE A 58 -5.70 -2.52 -1.63
C PHE A 58 -7.11 -1.95 -1.44
N GLY A 59 -7.59 -1.09 -2.35
CA GLY A 59 -8.89 -0.41 -2.20
C GLY A 59 -10.10 -1.35 -2.23
N SER A 60 -9.99 -2.53 -2.85
CA SER A 60 -11.03 -3.57 -2.80
C SER A 60 -11.02 -4.39 -1.50
N ALA A 61 -9.90 -4.40 -0.76
CA ALA A 61 -9.78 -5.10 0.52
C ALA A 61 -10.40 -4.29 1.68
N GLU A 62 -10.33 -2.96 1.63
CA GLU A 62 -11.05 -2.09 2.58
C GLU A 62 -12.57 -2.26 2.51
N LEU A 63 -13.12 -2.52 1.31
CA LEU A 63 -14.56 -2.77 1.12
C LEU A 63 -15.04 -4.09 1.73
N GLN A 64 -14.16 -5.10 1.89
CA GLN A 64 -14.52 -6.39 2.47
C GLN A 64 -14.44 -6.41 4.00
N SER A 65 -13.54 -5.62 4.60
CA SER A 65 -13.43 -5.52 6.07
C SER A 65 -14.53 -4.64 6.70
N ALA A 66 -15.13 -3.72 5.94
CA ALA A 66 -16.29 -2.93 6.36
C ALA A 66 -17.65 -3.66 6.16
N ALA A 67 -17.64 -4.86 5.57
CA ALA A 67 -18.84 -5.63 5.22
C ALA A 67 -19.03 -6.92 6.07
N SER A 68 -18.27 -7.08 7.16
CA SER A 68 -18.51 -8.13 8.16
C SER A 68 -19.19 -7.52 9.40
N PRO A 69 -20.48 -7.81 9.67
CA PRO A 69 -21.15 -7.50 10.94
C PRO A 69 -20.75 -8.46 12.06
#